data_AF-A0A538C004-F1
#
_entry.id   AF-A0A538C004-F1
#
_cell.length_a   1.000
_cell.length_b   1.000
_cell.length_c   1.000
_cell.angle_alpha   90.00
_cell.angle_beta   90.00
_cell.angle_gamma   90.00
#
_symmetry.space_group_name_H-M   'P 1'
#
loop_
_entity.id
_entity.type
_entity.pdbx_description
1 polymer ?
#
loop_
_entity_poly.entity_id
_entity_poly.type
_entity_poly.pdbx_seq_one_letter_code
_entity_poly.pdbx_strand_id
1 'polypeptide(L)'
;MGHQDGTDAVIARLAWRSHGVVTRLQLLANGVTKKQIRTRIKRGSLIVVYPGVYRVGHRAPSIEATYIAAVRACGEGALLMEAA
;
A
#
# COMPACT_ATOMS: atom_id res chain seq x y z
N MET A 1 16.01 -19.03 2.79
CA MET A 1 16.94 -18.05 3.37
C MET A 1 17.02 -16.85 2.40
N GLY A 2 16.75 -15.62 2.85
CA GLY A 2 17.39 -14.41 2.30
C GLY A 2 16.72 -13.50 1.24
N HIS A 3 15.40 -13.48 1.02
CA HIS A 3 14.79 -12.50 0.07
C HIS A 3 13.65 -11.64 0.66
N GLN A 4 13.40 -11.74 1.97
CA GLN A 4 12.28 -11.03 2.62
C GLN A 4 12.62 -9.56 2.87
N ASP A 5 13.84 -9.26 3.35
CA ASP A 5 14.26 -7.89 3.70
C ASP A 5 14.32 -6.93 2.51
N GLY A 6 14.86 -7.39 1.37
CA GLY A 6 14.94 -6.55 0.17
C GLY A 6 13.59 -6.24 -0.46
N THR A 7 12.67 -7.21 -0.46
CA THR A 7 11.33 -6.99 -1.02
C THR A 7 10.49 -6.08 -0.14
N ASP A 8 10.59 -6.21 1.18
CA ASP A 8 9.84 -5.38 2.11
C ASP A 8 10.37 -3.94 2.12
N ALA A 9 11.68 -3.74 1.95
CA ALA A 9 12.27 -2.42 1.73
C ALA A 9 11.75 -1.75 0.43
N VAL A 10 11.64 -2.51 -0.66
CA VAL A 10 11.07 -2.01 -1.93
C VAL A 10 9.60 -1.61 -1.75
N ILE A 11 8.81 -2.45 -1.09
CA ILE A 11 7.40 -2.19 -0.82
C ILE A 11 7.23 -0.97 0.09
N ALA A 12 8.03 -0.87 1.15
CA ALA A 12 8.03 0.27 2.07
C ALA A 12 8.44 1.57 1.35
N ARG A 13 9.43 1.52 0.47
CA ARG A 13 9.85 2.69 -0.33
C ARG A 13 8.76 3.14 -1.31
N LEU A 14 8.10 2.21 -1.99
CA LEU A 14 6.98 2.51 -2.90
C LEU A 14 5.78 3.09 -2.13
N ALA A 15 5.49 2.52 -0.96
CA ALA A 15 4.44 2.99 -0.07
C ALA A 15 4.74 4.37 0.50
N TRP A 16 5.99 4.64 0.91
CA TRP A 16 6.39 5.94 1.45
C TRP A 16 6.14 7.07 0.45
N ARG A 17 6.42 6.83 -0.84
CA ARG A 17 6.16 7.80 -1.92
C ARG A 17 4.67 7.95 -2.27
N SER A 18 3.83 7.02 -1.84
CA SER A 18 2.44 6.88 -2.29
C SER A 18 1.46 6.78 -1.11
N HIS A 19 1.82 7.37 0.03
CA HIS A 19 1.01 7.42 1.25
C HIS A 19 0.50 6.05 1.74
N GLY A 20 1.31 5.00 1.65
CA GLY A 20 0.95 3.66 2.12
C GLY A 20 0.22 2.78 1.10
N VAL A 21 -0.03 3.27 -0.13
CA VAL A 21 -0.73 2.54 -1.19
C VAL A 21 0.22 2.16 -2.31
N VAL A 22 0.14 0.92 -2.79
CA VAL A 22 0.96 0.39 -3.89
C VAL A 22 0.10 -0.39 -4.87
N THR A 23 0.43 -0.31 -6.16
CA THR A 23 -0.27 -1.05 -7.22
C THR A 23 0.47 -2.32 -7.60
N ARG A 24 -0.27 -3.29 -8.15
CA ARG A 24 0.31 -4.51 -8.72
C ARG A 24 1.34 -4.20 -9.80
N LEU A 25 1.10 -3.17 -10.62
CA LEU A 25 2.03 -2.76 -11.67
C LEU A 25 3.34 -2.21 -11.09
N GLN A 26 3.27 -1.34 -10.08
CA GLN A 26 4.46 -0.82 -9.39
C GLN A 26 5.25 -1.95 -8.73
N LEU A 27 4.56 -2.88 -8.07
CA LEU A 27 5.18 -4.04 -7.44
C LEU A 27 5.92 -4.90 -8.47
N LEU A 28 5.26 -5.24 -9.59
CA LEU A 28 5.87 -6.05 -10.64
C LEU A 28 7.05 -5.33 -11.32
N ALA A 29 6.92 -4.03 -11.59
CA ALA A 29 7.97 -3.22 -12.20
C ALA A 29 9.23 -3.12 -11.30
N ASN A 30 9.08 -3.27 -9.98
CA ASN A 30 10.18 -3.25 -9.02
C ASN A 30 10.62 -4.66 -8.59
N GLY A 31 10.34 -5.68 -9.40
CA GLY A 31 10.81 -7.05 -9.19
C GLY A 31 10.02 -7.86 -8.16
N VAL A 32 8.90 -7.34 -7.63
CA VAL A 32 8.03 -8.10 -6.73
C VAL A 32 7.15 -9.04 -7.54
N THR A 33 7.42 -10.34 -7.43
CA THR A 33 6.70 -11.38 -8.19
C THR A 33 5.25 -11.55 -7.75
N LYS A 34 4.40 -12.06 -8.64
CA LYS A 34 3.00 -12.42 -8.33
C LYS A 34 2.89 -13.37 -7.12
N LYS A 35 3.86 -14.29 -6.96
CA LYS A 35 3.92 -15.21 -5.80
C LYS A 35 4.17 -14.44 -4.50
N GLN A 36 5.14 -13.52 -4.49
CA GLN A 36 5.46 -12.65 -3.35
C GLN A 36 4.30 -11.73 -2.96
N ILE A 37 3.56 -11.20 -3.94
CA ILE A 37 2.34 -10.41 -3.70
C ILE A 37 1.28 -11.27 -2.99
N ARG A 38 0.98 -12.44 -3.54
CA ARG A 38 -0.02 -13.36 -2.97
C ARG A 38 0.34 -13.83 -1.56
N THR A 39 1.60 -14.13 -1.30
CA THR A 39 2.07 -14.48 0.06
C THR A 39 1.83 -13.34 1.05
N ARG A 40 2.05 -12.08 0.63
CA ARG A 40 1.84 -10.91 1.48
C ARG A 40 0.37 -10.56 1.70
N ILE A 41 -0.48 -10.82 0.71
CA ILE A 41 -1.94 -10.75 0.88
C ILE A 41 -2.38 -11.78 1.94
N LYS A 42 -1.93 -13.03 1.81
CA LYS A 42 -2.26 -14.10 2.79
C LYS A 42 -1.77 -13.80 4.21
N ARG A 43 -0.63 -13.11 4.35
CA ARG A 43 -0.04 -12.74 5.64
C ARG A 43 -0.58 -11.42 6.21
N GLY A 44 -1.40 -10.67 5.47
CA GLY A 44 -1.94 -9.37 5.91
C GLY A 44 -0.99 -8.17 5.74
N SER A 45 0.22 -8.38 5.21
CA SER A 45 1.18 -7.29 4.94
C SER A 45 0.78 -6.43 3.74
N LEU A 46 0.00 -6.98 2.81
CA LEU A 46 -0.67 -6.24 1.73
C LEU A 46 -2.17 -6.42 1.88
N ILE A 47 -2.87 -5.34 2.17
CA ILE A 47 -4.33 -5.32 2.29
C ILE A 47 -4.90 -4.92 0.95
N VAL A 48 -5.75 -5.77 0.36
CA VAL A 48 -6.43 -5.46 -0.90
C VAL A 48 -7.45 -4.36 -0.63
N VAL A 49 -7.26 -3.19 -1.23
CA VAL A 49 -8.23 -2.08 -1.17
C VAL A 49 -9.13 -2.14 -2.39
N TYR A 50 -8.53 -2.32 -3.58
CA TYR A 50 -9.21 -2.54 -4.84
C TYR A 50 -8.50 -3.61 -5.66
N PRO A 51 -9.12 -4.19 -6.70
CA PRO A 51 -8.44 -5.11 -7.60
C PRO A 51 -7.13 -4.52 -8.17
N GLY A 52 -6.00 -5.09 -7.76
CA GLY A 52 -4.67 -4.61 -8.17
C GLY A 52 -4.11 -3.42 -7.39
N VAL A 53 -4.80 -2.96 -6.35
CA VAL A 53 -4.38 -1.87 -5.45
C VAL A 53 -4.32 -2.37 -4.02
N TYR A 54 -3.19 -2.14 -3.36
CA TYR A 54 -2.90 -2.68 -2.05
C TYR A 54 -2.44 -1.59 -1.09
N ARG A 55 -2.88 -1.67 0.17
CA ARG A 55 -2.32 -0.89 1.26
C ARG A 55 -1.24 -1.71 1.97
N VAL A 56 -0.10 -1.10 2.27
CA VAL A 56 1.01 -1.76 2.97
C VAL A 56 0.72 -1.74 4.47
N GLY A 57 0.44 -2.91 5.04
CA GLY A 57 -0.04 -3.08 6.42
C GLY A 57 1.07 -3.13 7.47
N HIS A 58 2.27 -2.61 7.21
CA HIS A 58 3.43 -2.83 8.09
C HIS A 58 3.44 -2.01 9.39
N ARG A 59 2.35 -1.29 9.70
CA ARG A 59 2.14 -0.60 10.98
C ARG A 59 0.64 -0.50 11.22
N ALA A 60 0.23 -0.71 12.48
CA ALA A 60 -1.15 -0.62 12.94
C ALA A 60 -1.90 0.57 12.31
N PRO A 61 -3.20 0.44 11.99
CA PRO A 61 -3.95 1.45 11.26
C PRO A 61 -3.83 2.81 11.99
N SER A 62 -3.11 3.76 11.40
CA SER A 62 -3.21 5.15 11.83
C SER A 62 -4.45 5.74 11.18
N ILE A 63 -5.22 6.45 11.98
CA ILE A 63 -6.43 7.16 11.55
C ILE A 63 -6.10 8.09 10.37
N GLU A 64 -4.91 8.71 10.34
CA GLU A 64 -4.48 9.57 9.22
C GLU A 64 -4.36 8.83 7.89
N ALA A 65 -3.90 7.57 7.90
CA ALA A 65 -3.76 6.79 6.66
C ALA A 65 -5.13 6.49 6.02
N THR A 66 -6.18 6.36 6.83
CA THR A 66 -7.55 6.18 6.34
C THR A 66 -8.07 7.47 5.71
N TYR A 67 -7.83 8.62 6.33
CA TYR A 67 -8.24 9.93 5.80
C TYR A 67 -7.54 10.29 4.49
N ILE A 68 -6.25 10.03 4.38
CA ILE A 68 -5.51 10.29 3.13
C ILE A 68 -6.00 9.37 2.00
N ALA A 69 -6.33 8.11 2.30
CA ALA A 69 -6.91 7.19 1.32
C ALA A 69 -8.28 7.68 0.81
N ALA A 70 -9.12 8.22 1.70
CA ALA A 70 -10.41 8.80 1.32
C ALA A 70 -10.23 10.01 0.39
N VAL A 71 -9.33 10.94 0.72
CA VAL A 71 -9.02 12.11 -0.13
C VAL A 71 -8.56 11.68 -1.52
N ARG A 72 -7.64 10.71 -1.59
CA ARG A 72 -7.10 10.24 -2.87
C ARG A 72 -8.13 9.50 -3.71
N ALA A 73 -9.10 8.83 -3.10
CA ALA A 73 -10.20 8.18 -3.82
C ALA A 73 -11.17 9.19 -4.48
N CYS A 74 -11.29 10.39 -3.92
CA CYS A 74 -12.18 11.45 -4.43
C CYS A 74 -11.59 12.28 -5.59
N GLY A 75 -10.34 12.04 -5.98
CA GLY A 75 -9.70 12.70 -7.12
C GLY A 75 -8.88 13.94 -6.77
N GLU A 76 -8.20 14.48 -7.78
CA GLU A 76 -7.26 15.59 -7.63
C GLU A 76 -8.02 16.89 -7.30
N GLY A 77 -7.70 17.51 -6.15
CA GLY A 77 -8.40 18.68 -5.62
C GLY A 77 -9.39 18.40 -4.47
N ALA A 78 -9.58 17.14 -4.08
CA ALA A 78 -10.40 16.81 -2.93
C ALA A 78 -9.72 17.25 -1.61
N LEU A 79 -10.52 17.80 -0.69
CA LEU A 79 -10.11 18.19 0.65
C LEU A 79 -10.94 17.40 1.66
N LEU A 80 -10.28 16.92 2.72
CA LEU A 80 -10.98 16.36 3.88
C LEU A 80 -11.15 17.47 4.91
N MET A 81 -12.38 17.61 5.39
CA MET A 81 -12.74 18.57 6.41
C MET A 81 -13.49 17.83 7.52
N GLU A 82 -13.15 18.15 8.76
CA GLU A 82 -13.88 17.72 9.95
C GLU A 82 -15.16 18.57 10.05
N ALA A 83 -16.29 17.93 10.35
CA ALA A 83 -17.51 18.63 10.73
C ALA A 83 -17.55 18.70 12.26
N ALA A 84 -17.57 19.93 12.80
CA ALA A 84 -17.73 20.18 14.23
C ALA A 84 -19.13 19.79 14.73
#